data_AF-A0A2V7PZC5-F1
#
_entry.id   AF-A0A2V7PZC5-F1
#
_cell.length_a   1.000
_cell.length_b   1.000
_cell.length_c   1.000
_cell.angle_alpha   90.00
_cell.angle_beta   90.00
_cell.angle_gamma   90.00
#
_symmetry.space_group_name_H-M   'P 1'
#
loop_
_entity.id
_entity.type
_entity.pdbx_description
1 polymer ?
#
loop_
_entity_poly.entity_id
_entity_poly.type
_entity_poly.pdbx_seq_one_letter_code
_entity_poly.pdbx_strand_id
1 'polypeptide(L)'
;MTTWHRLGLKTELLPRVPAAFTLDRWSVAVFHHEGQFRAISNACNHKGGPLCEGRLHGEFVMCPWHAWEYSVITGKGPEGYDEEQVPVFAVEEREDGVYVRTPPVQPRRLVRHKPSHLLETHPKPSGAPPRVLVLSTTAMDDVNPRFSTSDALLEHALDQAKRRGADTQYIKLRDLKFRHCEGNYSKAARACTWPCAITERDPDDQLTAVYEGLVHWADVVLIGTPIRWGNASSLYYKMLERLNCVQNQVTIQDKVLIRNKVAAFIITGGQDNIQAVAGAMFTFWAELGFVFPPFPFIAHSRGWDAEDMQNNVRQVKMSDTLKEAAYELLDRALDFWTIIDRHKAEMDKPMERAGRKASTLPEPEEIEEMTV
;
A
#
# COMPACT_ATOMS: atom_id res chain seq x y z
N MET A 1 -14.40 1.81 40.22
CA MET A 1 -14.97 2.98 40.91
C MET A 1 -15.14 4.09 39.90
N THR A 2 -16.17 4.93 40.07
CA THR A 2 -16.42 6.08 39.19
C THR A 2 -15.59 7.27 39.69
N THR A 3 -14.85 7.91 38.80
CA THR A 3 -13.98 9.05 39.11
C THR A 3 -14.28 10.20 38.15
N TRP A 4 -14.32 11.43 38.67
CA TRP A 4 -14.45 12.65 37.88
C TRP A 4 -13.11 13.37 37.85
N HIS A 5 -12.61 13.64 36.65
CA HIS A 5 -11.32 14.28 36.42
C HIS A 5 -11.52 15.69 35.92
N ARG A 6 -10.96 16.70 36.62
CA ARG A 6 -10.99 18.10 36.19
C ARG A 6 -9.99 18.30 35.05
N LEU A 7 -10.43 18.82 33.91
CA LEU A 7 -9.57 19.10 32.75
C LEU A 7 -9.03 20.53 32.74
N GLY A 8 -9.72 21.47 33.38
CA GLY A 8 -9.37 22.89 33.39
C GLY A 8 -10.60 23.80 33.32
N LEU A 9 -10.39 25.10 33.27
CA LEU A 9 -11.48 26.06 33.08
C LEU A 9 -12.00 26.01 31.63
N LYS A 10 -13.28 26.34 31.43
CA LYS A 10 -13.90 26.41 30.09
C LYS A 10 -13.11 27.32 29.14
N THR A 11 -12.72 28.49 29.61
CA THR A 11 -11.97 29.50 28.84
C THR A 11 -10.59 29.01 28.41
N GLU A 12 -9.98 28.12 29.18
CA GLU A 12 -8.67 27.52 28.87
C GLU A 12 -8.79 26.34 27.92
N LEU A 13 -9.90 25.57 28.02
CA LEU A 13 -10.12 24.37 27.22
C LEU A 13 -10.64 24.67 25.82
N LEU A 14 -11.54 25.65 25.67
CA LEU A 14 -12.10 26.04 24.36
C LEU A 14 -11.07 26.25 23.25
N PRO A 15 -9.97 27.01 23.45
CA PRO A 15 -8.97 27.21 22.40
C PRO A 15 -8.07 25.98 22.18
N ARG A 16 -8.11 24.97 23.05
CA ARG A 16 -7.26 23.78 22.99
C ARG A 16 -7.92 22.60 22.31
N VAL A 17 -9.26 22.53 22.30
CA VAL A 17 -9.99 21.39 21.74
C VAL A 17 -10.19 21.54 20.22
N PRO A 18 -10.08 20.47 19.42
CA PRO A 18 -9.96 19.07 19.85
C PRO A 18 -8.58 18.70 20.43
N ALA A 19 -8.58 18.01 21.56
CA ALA A 19 -7.35 17.59 22.26
C ALA A 19 -7.53 16.25 22.98
N ALA A 20 -6.41 15.53 23.15
CA ALA A 20 -6.37 14.29 23.92
C ALA A 20 -5.95 14.54 25.37
N PHE A 21 -6.57 13.81 26.29
CA PHE A 21 -6.25 13.79 27.71
C PHE A 21 -6.07 12.34 28.17
N THR A 22 -5.02 12.10 28.96
CA THR A 22 -4.80 10.79 29.60
C THR A 22 -5.43 10.80 30.99
N LEU A 23 -6.51 10.03 31.17
CA LEU A 23 -7.29 9.94 32.40
C LEU A 23 -7.28 8.49 32.89
N ASP A 24 -6.61 8.25 34.01
CA ASP A 24 -6.29 6.90 34.47
C ASP A 24 -5.58 6.09 33.36
N ARG A 25 -6.22 5.03 32.85
CA ARG A 25 -5.76 4.19 31.74
C ARG A 25 -6.32 4.59 30.37
N TRP A 26 -7.13 5.65 30.30
CA TRP A 26 -7.88 6.01 29.10
C TRP A 26 -7.25 7.19 28.39
N SER A 27 -7.05 7.08 27.07
CA SER A 27 -6.83 8.24 26.21
C SER A 27 -8.18 8.74 25.70
N VAL A 28 -8.54 9.97 26.06
CA VAL A 28 -9.85 10.58 25.81
C VAL A 28 -9.69 11.79 24.89
N ALA A 29 -10.36 11.78 23.74
CA ALA A 29 -10.44 12.93 22.86
C ALA A 29 -11.64 13.80 23.28
N VAL A 30 -11.37 15.07 23.55
CA VAL A 30 -12.37 16.06 23.94
C VAL A 30 -12.58 17.05 22.80
N PHE A 31 -13.84 17.29 22.47
CA PHE A 31 -14.29 18.18 21.40
C PHE A 31 -15.23 19.23 21.99
N HIS A 32 -15.37 20.37 21.32
CA HIS A 32 -16.46 21.31 21.57
C HIS A 32 -17.38 21.33 20.35
N HIS A 33 -18.61 20.85 20.53
CA HIS A 33 -19.58 20.66 19.46
C HIS A 33 -20.95 21.16 19.92
N GLU A 34 -21.58 22.01 19.12
CA GLU A 34 -22.89 22.64 19.43
C GLU A 34 -22.95 23.30 20.81
N GLY A 35 -21.87 23.98 21.21
CA GLY A 35 -21.81 24.69 22.49
C GLY A 35 -21.60 23.81 23.72
N GLN A 36 -21.39 22.51 23.54
CA GLN A 36 -21.16 21.55 24.62
C GLN A 36 -19.83 20.82 24.44
N PHE A 37 -19.15 20.53 25.55
CA PHE A 37 -18.02 19.62 25.52
C PHE A 37 -18.47 18.17 25.35
N ARG A 38 -17.78 17.45 24.47
CA ARG A 38 -18.01 16.04 24.17
C ARG A 38 -16.73 15.27 24.36
N ALA A 39 -16.80 14.06 24.91
CA ALA A 39 -15.63 13.24 25.18
C ALA A 39 -15.85 11.80 24.70
N ILE A 40 -14.98 11.34 23.80
CA ILE A 40 -14.95 9.98 23.29
C ILE A 40 -13.54 9.39 23.45
N SER A 41 -13.38 8.09 23.24
CA SER A 41 -12.04 7.50 23.22
C SER A 41 -11.21 8.13 22.11
N ASN A 42 -9.96 8.49 22.41
CA ASN A 42 -9.06 9.01 21.40
C ASN A 42 -8.61 7.93 20.40
N ALA A 43 -8.71 6.65 20.74
CA ALA A 43 -8.29 5.56 19.88
C ALA A 43 -9.45 5.07 18.99
N CYS A 44 -9.39 5.36 17.69
CA CYS A 44 -10.27 4.81 16.66
C CYS A 44 -10.39 3.28 16.75
N ASN A 45 -11.59 2.72 16.55
CA ASN A 45 -11.78 1.25 16.61
C ASN A 45 -11.09 0.51 15.44
N HIS A 46 -10.85 1.16 14.30
CA HIS A 46 -10.22 0.54 13.14
C HIS A 46 -8.78 0.06 13.43
N LYS A 47 -7.84 0.99 13.62
CA LYS A 47 -6.42 0.69 13.89
C LYS A 47 -5.81 1.56 15.01
N GLY A 48 -6.64 2.21 15.82
CA GLY A 48 -6.18 2.99 16.98
C GLY A 48 -5.76 4.42 16.69
N GLY A 49 -6.06 4.96 15.51
CA GLY A 49 -5.71 6.35 15.16
C GLY A 49 -6.29 7.40 16.11
N PRO A 50 -5.58 8.53 16.33
CA PRO A 50 -5.95 9.57 17.28
C PRO A 50 -7.12 10.42 16.75
N LEU A 51 -8.31 10.23 17.32
CA LEU A 51 -9.50 10.97 16.89
C LEU A 51 -9.41 12.47 17.20
N CYS A 52 -8.63 12.90 18.19
CA CYS A 52 -8.44 14.33 18.46
C CYS A 52 -7.72 15.08 17.32
N GLU A 53 -6.91 14.39 16.52
CA GLU A 53 -6.27 14.93 15.32
C GLU A 53 -7.15 14.82 14.08
N GLY A 54 -8.34 14.25 14.22
CA GLY A 54 -9.31 14.08 13.16
C GLY A 54 -10.01 15.38 12.79
N ARG A 55 -10.63 15.38 11.60
CA ARG A 55 -11.45 16.50 11.13
C ARG A 55 -12.89 16.29 11.58
N LEU A 56 -13.44 17.23 12.35
CA LEU A 56 -14.85 17.23 12.73
C LEU A 56 -15.70 17.81 11.57
N HIS A 57 -16.74 17.08 11.16
CA HIS A 57 -17.75 17.52 10.20
C HIS A 57 -19.15 17.17 10.72
N GLY A 58 -19.96 18.20 11.01
CA GLY A 58 -21.19 18.00 11.75
C GLY A 58 -20.90 17.35 13.11
N GLU A 59 -21.59 16.26 13.43
CA GLU A 59 -21.35 15.49 14.66
C GLU A 59 -20.22 14.45 14.53
N PHE A 60 -19.71 14.18 13.32
CA PHE A 60 -18.79 13.08 13.07
C PHE A 60 -17.34 13.57 13.00
N VAL A 61 -16.45 12.93 13.76
CA VAL A 61 -15.00 13.11 13.61
C VAL A 61 -14.44 12.04 12.69
N MET A 62 -13.78 12.48 11.62
CA MET A 62 -13.08 11.63 10.68
C MET A 62 -11.65 11.38 11.16
N CYS A 63 -11.34 10.13 11.45
CA CYS A 63 -10.01 9.67 11.88
C CYS A 63 -8.94 10.03 10.84
N PRO A 64 -7.80 10.61 11.26
CA PRO A 64 -6.78 11.11 10.34
C PRO A 64 -5.97 10.01 9.64
N TRP A 65 -6.08 8.75 10.09
CA TRP A 65 -5.33 7.63 9.52
C TRP A 65 -6.04 6.96 8.36
N HIS A 66 -7.32 6.64 8.53
CA HIS A 66 -8.07 5.81 7.58
C HIS A 66 -9.46 6.36 7.26
N ALA A 67 -9.75 7.59 7.68
CA ALA A 67 -11.03 8.27 7.47
C ALA A 67 -12.27 7.54 8.03
N TRP A 68 -12.09 6.64 9.01
CA TRP A 68 -13.20 6.11 9.78
C TRP A 68 -13.84 7.20 10.62
N GLU A 69 -15.16 7.25 10.64
CA GLU A 69 -15.93 8.31 11.28
C GLU A 69 -16.65 7.81 12.53
N TYR A 70 -16.70 8.65 13.57
CA TYR A 70 -17.50 8.40 14.76
C TYR A 70 -18.17 9.68 15.24
N SER A 71 -19.43 9.59 15.65
CA SER A 71 -20.15 10.70 16.28
C SER A 71 -19.47 11.07 17.60
N VAL A 72 -19.15 12.34 17.81
CA VAL A 72 -18.60 12.82 19.08
C VAL A 72 -19.65 12.79 20.20
N ILE A 73 -20.93 12.64 19.86
CA ILE A 73 -22.04 12.58 20.81
C ILE A 73 -22.28 11.14 21.26
N THR A 74 -22.43 10.23 20.32
CA THR A 74 -22.85 8.84 20.59
C THR A 74 -21.69 7.84 20.52
N GLY A 75 -20.55 8.23 19.98
CA GLY A 75 -19.41 7.36 19.71
C GLY A 75 -19.63 6.39 18.54
N LYS A 76 -20.81 6.36 17.92
CA LYS A 76 -21.16 5.41 16.86
C LYS A 76 -20.66 5.86 15.48
N GLY A 77 -20.45 4.89 14.59
CA GLY A 77 -20.25 5.18 13.16
C GLY A 77 -21.48 5.85 12.51
N PRO A 78 -21.33 6.39 11.29
CA PRO A 78 -22.45 6.93 10.52
C PRO A 78 -23.46 5.83 10.13
N GLU A 79 -24.60 6.21 9.56
CA GLU A 79 -25.61 5.26 9.08
C GLU A 79 -25.01 4.17 8.19
N GLY A 80 -25.36 2.90 8.46
CA GLY A 80 -24.77 1.73 7.83
C GLY A 80 -23.51 1.19 8.52
N TYR A 81 -22.91 1.96 9.44
CA TYR A 81 -21.75 1.60 10.26
C TYR A 81 -21.98 1.85 11.76
N ASP A 82 -23.22 2.13 12.16
CA ASP A 82 -23.62 2.53 13.52
C ASP A 82 -23.61 1.37 14.55
N GLU A 83 -23.31 0.16 14.08
CA GLU A 83 -23.00 -0.99 14.93
C GLU A 83 -21.62 -0.87 15.60
N GLU A 84 -20.67 -0.14 15.01
CA GLU A 84 -19.39 0.17 15.65
C GLU A 84 -19.50 1.38 16.56
N GLN A 85 -18.84 1.32 17.72
CA GLN A 85 -18.87 2.40 18.71
C GLN A 85 -17.54 2.54 19.45
N VAL A 86 -16.95 3.74 19.41
CA VAL A 86 -15.86 4.10 20.34
C VAL A 86 -16.45 4.50 21.70
N PRO A 87 -15.73 4.27 22.82
CA PRO A 87 -16.23 4.65 24.13
C PRO A 87 -16.63 6.13 24.22
N VAL A 88 -17.71 6.41 24.92
CA VAL A 88 -18.17 7.78 25.24
C VAL A 88 -18.01 8.02 26.73
N PHE A 89 -17.49 9.19 27.11
CA PHE A 89 -17.30 9.59 28.49
C PHE A 89 -18.32 10.69 28.85
N ALA A 90 -18.85 10.63 30.07
CA ALA A 90 -19.70 11.71 30.55
C ALA A 90 -18.86 12.97 30.77
N VAL A 91 -19.38 14.11 30.34
CA VAL A 91 -18.78 15.43 30.54
C VAL A 91 -19.74 16.29 31.35
N GLU A 92 -19.20 17.03 32.31
CA GLU A 92 -19.97 17.94 33.15
C GLU A 92 -19.21 19.27 33.26
N GLU A 93 -19.91 20.38 32.99
CA GLU A 93 -19.39 21.72 33.27
C GLU A 93 -19.84 22.15 34.66
N ARG A 94 -18.89 22.45 35.54
CA ARG A 94 -19.09 22.98 36.90
C ARG A 94 -18.52 24.39 36.96
N GLU A 95 -18.86 25.13 38.02
CA GLU A 95 -18.36 26.51 38.21
C GLU A 95 -16.83 26.60 38.16
N ASP A 96 -16.15 25.59 38.69
CA ASP A 96 -14.70 25.53 38.79
C ASP A 96 -14.02 24.79 37.62
N GLY A 97 -14.75 24.28 36.62
CA GLY A 97 -14.14 23.72 35.41
C GLY A 97 -14.96 22.65 34.68
N VAL A 98 -14.37 22.11 33.62
CA VAL A 98 -14.93 20.99 32.84
C VAL A 98 -14.39 19.67 33.37
N TYR A 99 -15.27 18.72 33.61
CA TYR A 99 -14.95 17.41 34.17
C TYR A 99 -15.30 16.28 33.21
N VAL A 100 -14.48 15.24 33.18
CA VAL A 100 -14.75 14.00 32.45
C VAL A 100 -14.79 12.82 33.42
N ARG A 101 -15.80 11.96 33.26
CA ARG A 101 -16.02 10.79 34.11
C ARG A 101 -15.39 9.53 33.54
N THR A 102 -14.61 8.81 34.35
CA THR A 102 -14.18 7.42 34.07
C THR A 102 -14.88 6.44 35.01
N PRO A 103 -15.17 5.20 34.59
CA PRO A 103 -15.07 4.65 33.22
C PRO A 103 -16.12 5.28 32.27
N PRO A 104 -16.00 5.04 30.93
CA PRO A 104 -16.93 5.58 29.95
C PRO A 104 -18.40 5.19 30.23
N VAL A 105 -19.34 6.08 29.90
CA VAL A 105 -20.80 5.85 29.98
C VAL A 105 -21.26 4.84 28.93
N GLN A 106 -20.65 4.86 27.75
CA GLN A 106 -20.92 3.91 26.68
C GLN A 106 -19.62 3.16 26.38
N PRO A 107 -19.60 1.82 26.47
CA PRO A 107 -18.39 1.05 26.28
C PRO A 107 -17.99 0.98 24.80
N ARG A 108 -16.79 0.46 24.54
CA ARG A 108 -16.33 0.13 23.19
C ARG A 108 -17.16 -1.03 22.63
N ARG A 109 -17.70 -0.87 21.43
CA ARG A 109 -18.25 -1.96 20.62
C ARG A 109 -17.47 -2.04 19.33
N LEU A 110 -16.75 -3.16 19.15
CA LEU A 110 -16.01 -3.46 17.93
C LEU A 110 -16.79 -4.49 17.13
N VAL A 111 -17.15 -4.16 15.88
CA VAL A 111 -17.67 -5.15 14.94
C VAL A 111 -16.46 -5.86 14.34
N ARG A 112 -16.39 -7.19 14.51
CA ARG A 112 -15.31 -7.98 13.93
C ARG A 112 -15.68 -8.33 12.50
N HIS A 113 -15.05 -7.67 11.55
CA HIS A 113 -15.12 -8.06 10.14
C HIS A 113 -14.31 -9.34 9.89
N LYS A 114 -14.74 -10.16 8.93
CA LYS A 114 -13.93 -11.31 8.49
C LYS A 114 -12.58 -10.76 8.00
N PRO A 115 -11.45 -11.31 8.46
CA PRO A 115 -10.14 -10.88 7.96
C PRO A 115 -10.11 -11.02 6.44
N SER A 116 -9.49 -10.05 5.77
CA SER A 116 -9.25 -10.13 4.33
C SER A 116 -8.51 -11.43 3.98
N HIS A 117 -8.91 -12.08 2.89
CA HIS A 117 -8.24 -13.29 2.38
C HIS A 117 -6.78 -13.04 1.99
N LEU A 118 -6.37 -11.78 1.81
CA LEU A 118 -4.96 -11.40 1.62
C LEU A 118 -4.08 -11.71 2.84
N LEU A 119 -4.68 -11.95 4.01
CA LEU A 119 -3.98 -12.41 5.21
C LEU A 119 -3.87 -13.93 5.31
N GLU A 120 -4.60 -14.67 4.47
CA GLU A 120 -4.56 -16.13 4.43
C GLU A 120 -3.28 -16.61 3.72
N THR A 121 -2.90 -17.87 3.96
CA THR A 121 -1.78 -18.51 3.26
C THR A 121 -2.27 -19.13 1.96
N HIS A 122 -1.52 -18.88 0.88
CA HIS A 122 -1.87 -19.35 -0.47
C HIS A 122 -0.77 -20.26 -1.03
N PRO A 123 -0.58 -21.48 -0.48
CA PRO A 123 0.51 -22.35 -0.92
C PRO A 123 0.31 -22.82 -2.37
N LYS A 124 1.41 -22.85 -3.12
CA LYS A 124 1.41 -23.48 -4.45
C LYS A 124 1.30 -24.99 -4.32
N PRO A 125 0.31 -25.65 -4.98
CA PRO A 125 0.23 -27.10 -4.98
C PRO A 125 1.52 -27.73 -5.53
N SER A 126 1.94 -28.85 -4.94
CA SER A 126 3.11 -29.60 -5.43
C SER A 126 2.90 -30.03 -6.87
N GLY A 127 3.91 -29.82 -7.73
CA GLY A 127 3.85 -30.13 -9.15
C GLY A 127 3.04 -29.16 -10.01
N ALA A 128 2.47 -28.09 -9.44
CA ALA A 128 1.80 -27.05 -10.23
C ALA A 128 2.81 -26.34 -11.16
N PRO A 129 2.39 -25.96 -12.38
CA PRO A 129 3.26 -25.28 -13.33
C PRO A 129 3.77 -23.92 -12.78
N PRO A 130 4.83 -23.35 -13.36
CA PRO A 130 5.25 -21.97 -13.06
C PRO A 130 4.10 -21.00 -13.29
N ARG A 131 3.98 -19.95 -12.47
CA ARG A 131 2.92 -18.94 -12.58
C ARG A 131 3.49 -17.60 -13.01
N VAL A 132 3.12 -17.12 -14.19
CA VAL A 132 3.60 -15.85 -14.74
C VAL A 132 2.50 -14.81 -14.68
N LEU A 133 2.74 -13.75 -13.91
CA LEU A 133 1.89 -12.57 -13.89
C LEU A 133 2.48 -11.51 -14.81
N VAL A 134 1.67 -11.03 -15.75
CA VAL A 134 2.00 -9.92 -16.63
C VAL A 134 1.21 -8.70 -16.18
N LEU A 135 1.90 -7.58 -15.95
CA LEU A 135 1.32 -6.30 -15.56
C LEU A 135 1.55 -5.25 -16.65
N SER A 136 0.46 -4.80 -17.27
CA SER A 136 0.49 -3.63 -18.16
C SER A 136 0.17 -2.37 -17.38
N THR A 137 1.03 -1.36 -17.56
CA THR A 137 0.87 -0.06 -16.92
C THR A 137 0.59 1.07 -17.92
N THR A 138 0.40 0.77 -19.20
CA THR A 138 -0.03 1.82 -20.14
C THR A 138 -1.44 2.30 -19.81
N ALA A 139 -1.67 3.61 -19.95
CA ALA A 139 -3.00 4.21 -19.85
C ALA A 139 -3.74 4.25 -21.21
N MET A 140 -3.17 3.66 -22.26
CA MET A 140 -3.86 3.54 -23.55
C MET A 140 -5.02 2.55 -23.42
N ASP A 141 -6.25 3.05 -23.55
CA ASP A 141 -7.47 2.26 -23.43
C ASP A 141 -7.95 1.68 -24.78
N ASP A 142 -8.91 0.76 -24.68
CA ASP A 142 -9.50 0.10 -25.83
C ASP A 142 -10.66 0.92 -26.43
N VAL A 143 -11.12 1.99 -25.75
CA VAL A 143 -12.17 2.90 -26.26
C VAL A 143 -11.64 3.72 -27.44
N ASN A 144 -10.36 4.10 -27.38
CA ASN A 144 -9.65 4.78 -28.45
C ASN A 144 -8.44 3.91 -28.87
N PRO A 145 -8.66 2.82 -29.61
CA PRO A 145 -7.66 1.79 -29.80
C PRO A 145 -6.39 2.37 -30.45
N ARG A 146 -5.32 2.38 -29.67
CA ARG A 146 -3.96 2.76 -30.08
C ARG A 146 -3.04 1.60 -29.82
N PHE A 147 -2.09 1.39 -30.72
CA PHE A 147 -1.09 0.35 -30.50
C PHE A 147 -0.17 0.74 -29.34
N SER A 148 -0.19 -0.05 -28.27
CA SER A 148 0.74 0.08 -27.16
C SER A 148 1.97 -0.79 -27.42
N THR A 149 3.12 -0.15 -27.57
CA THR A 149 4.40 -0.84 -27.76
C THR A 149 4.78 -1.72 -26.57
N SER A 150 4.46 -1.28 -25.34
CA SER A 150 4.73 -2.07 -24.14
C SER A 150 3.78 -3.27 -24.02
N ASP A 151 2.50 -3.11 -24.37
CA ASP A 151 1.55 -4.25 -24.35
C ASP A 151 1.92 -5.28 -25.41
N ALA A 152 2.29 -4.87 -26.62
CA ALA A 152 2.66 -5.80 -27.68
C ALA A 152 3.86 -6.68 -27.30
N LEU A 153 4.88 -6.11 -26.64
CA LEU A 153 6.02 -6.87 -26.15
C LEU A 153 5.65 -7.74 -24.92
N LEU A 154 4.76 -7.27 -24.04
CA LEU A 154 4.21 -8.10 -22.96
C LEU A 154 3.42 -9.29 -23.51
N GLU A 155 2.65 -9.11 -24.57
CA GLU A 155 1.88 -10.17 -25.24
C GLU A 155 2.81 -11.23 -25.83
N HIS A 156 3.92 -10.83 -26.45
CA HIS A 156 4.94 -11.78 -26.88
C HIS A 156 5.53 -12.57 -25.70
N ALA A 157 5.91 -11.90 -24.61
CA ALA A 157 6.39 -12.60 -23.43
C ALA A 157 5.30 -13.56 -22.87
N LEU A 158 4.05 -13.12 -22.76
CA LEU A 158 2.92 -13.94 -22.31
C LEU A 158 2.71 -15.19 -23.18
N ASP A 159 2.85 -15.06 -24.51
CA ASP A 159 2.76 -16.20 -25.43
C ASP A 159 3.89 -17.21 -25.21
N GLN A 160 5.10 -16.72 -24.93
CA GLN A 160 6.21 -17.60 -24.56
C GLN A 160 5.97 -18.31 -23.22
N ALA A 161 5.29 -17.68 -22.25
CA ALA A 161 4.95 -18.32 -20.98
C ALA A 161 4.02 -19.51 -21.19
N LYS A 162 3.01 -19.33 -22.06
CA LYS A 162 2.10 -20.41 -22.45
C LYS A 162 2.84 -21.54 -23.16
N ARG A 163 3.79 -21.23 -24.06
CA ARG A 163 4.63 -22.24 -24.74
C ARG A 163 5.53 -23.02 -23.77
N ARG A 164 5.99 -22.37 -22.71
CA ARG A 164 6.74 -22.98 -21.61
C ARG A 164 5.86 -23.75 -20.61
N GLY A 165 4.55 -23.81 -20.84
CA GLY A 165 3.60 -24.54 -19.99
C GLY A 165 3.32 -23.87 -18.65
N ALA A 166 3.53 -22.55 -18.55
CA ALA A 166 3.22 -21.79 -17.35
C ALA A 166 1.73 -21.44 -17.28
N ASP A 167 1.19 -21.41 -16.06
CA ASP A 167 -0.08 -20.73 -15.79
C ASP A 167 0.15 -19.22 -15.92
N THR A 168 -0.79 -18.52 -16.53
CA THR A 168 -0.62 -17.09 -16.84
C THR A 168 -1.79 -16.24 -16.38
N GLN A 169 -1.47 -15.05 -15.89
CA GLN A 169 -2.43 -13.97 -15.64
C GLN A 169 -1.91 -12.71 -16.32
N TYR A 170 -2.82 -11.93 -16.91
CA TYR A 170 -2.51 -10.63 -17.50
C TYR A 170 -3.44 -9.58 -16.90
N ILE A 171 -2.88 -8.70 -16.07
CA ILE A 171 -3.61 -7.58 -15.48
C ILE A 171 -3.18 -6.30 -16.19
N LYS A 172 -4.15 -5.61 -16.77
CA LYS A 172 -4.00 -4.26 -17.32
C LYS A 172 -4.49 -3.28 -16.26
N LEU A 173 -3.60 -2.45 -15.70
CA LEU A 173 -3.97 -1.54 -14.61
C LEU A 173 -5.05 -0.53 -15.02
N ARG A 174 -5.12 -0.18 -16.30
CA ARG A 174 -6.14 0.70 -16.86
C ARG A 174 -7.56 0.14 -16.76
N ASP A 175 -7.71 -1.18 -16.64
CA ASP A 175 -9.02 -1.85 -16.52
C ASP A 175 -9.49 -1.91 -15.06
N LEU A 176 -8.64 -1.51 -14.11
CA LEU A 176 -8.93 -1.52 -12.68
C LEU A 176 -9.39 -0.13 -12.19
N LYS A 177 -10.49 -0.10 -11.44
CA LYS A 177 -10.92 1.02 -10.61
C LYS A 177 -10.22 0.93 -9.26
N PHE A 178 -9.22 1.77 -9.03
CA PHE A 178 -8.54 1.85 -7.72
C PHE A 178 -8.12 3.29 -7.40
N ARG A 179 -8.00 3.60 -6.12
CA ARG A 179 -7.66 4.95 -5.63
C ARG A 179 -6.15 5.21 -5.62
N HIS A 180 -5.76 6.48 -5.61
CA HIS A 180 -4.37 6.87 -5.31
C HIS A 180 -4.03 6.52 -3.85
N CYS A 181 -2.73 6.45 -3.54
CA CYS A 181 -2.30 6.34 -2.15
C CYS A 181 -2.62 7.63 -1.39
N GLU A 182 -3.15 7.51 -0.17
CA GLU A 182 -3.52 8.66 0.68
C GLU A 182 -2.37 9.10 1.61
N GLY A 183 -1.20 8.45 1.51
CA GLY A 183 0.00 8.84 2.28
C GLY A 183 -0.07 8.49 3.76
N ASN A 184 -0.83 7.45 4.14
CA ASN A 184 -1.04 7.07 5.54
C ASN A 184 0.27 6.86 6.32
N TYR A 185 1.31 6.32 5.66
CA TYR A 185 2.64 6.16 6.28
C TYR A 185 3.23 7.48 6.77
N SER A 186 3.05 8.57 6.02
CA SER A 186 3.52 9.92 6.37
C SER A 186 2.72 10.55 7.51
N LYS A 187 1.51 10.03 7.81
CA LYS A 187 0.74 10.40 8.99
C LYS A 187 1.21 9.66 10.24
N ALA A 188 1.37 8.34 10.11
CA ALA A 188 1.98 7.50 11.13
C ALA A 188 2.47 6.20 10.50
N ALA A 189 3.64 5.70 10.91
CA ALA A 189 4.19 4.46 10.38
C ALA A 189 3.20 3.28 10.47
N ARG A 190 2.44 3.20 11.58
CA ARG A 190 1.42 2.16 11.83
C ARG A 190 0.11 2.35 11.06
N ALA A 191 -0.12 3.51 10.44
CA ALA A 191 -1.29 3.75 9.60
C ALA A 191 -1.15 3.16 8.19
N CYS A 192 0.06 2.77 7.76
CA CYS A 192 0.22 2.00 6.53
C CYS A 192 0.13 0.50 6.85
N THR A 193 -1.05 -0.09 6.67
CA THR A 193 -1.33 -1.48 7.04
C THR A 193 -1.24 -2.43 5.85
N TRP A 194 -1.01 -3.72 6.13
CA TRP A 194 -1.30 -4.83 5.22
C TRP A 194 -2.48 -5.64 5.76
N PRO A 195 -3.54 -5.88 4.96
CA PRO A 195 -3.76 -5.34 3.61
C PRO A 195 -3.89 -3.82 3.61
N CYS A 196 -3.83 -3.22 2.42
CA CYS A 196 -3.90 -1.77 2.29
C CYS A 196 -5.23 -1.24 2.85
N ALA A 197 -5.17 -0.36 3.86
CA ALA A 197 -6.37 0.22 4.48
C ALA A 197 -7.32 0.90 3.48
N ILE A 198 -6.80 1.42 2.37
CA ILE A 198 -7.63 2.03 1.32
C ILE A 198 -8.48 0.96 0.62
N THR A 199 -7.90 -0.21 0.32
CA THR A 199 -8.61 -1.36 -0.23
C THR A 199 -9.56 -1.98 0.79
N GLU A 200 -9.17 -2.01 2.08
CA GLU A 200 -10.07 -2.51 3.14
C GLU A 200 -11.31 -1.62 3.33
N ARG A 201 -11.18 -0.30 3.12
CA ARG A 201 -12.26 0.67 3.30
C ARG A 201 -13.17 0.79 2.07
N ASP A 202 -12.65 0.56 0.87
CA ASP A 202 -13.38 0.74 -0.38
C ASP A 202 -13.61 -0.63 -1.05
N PRO A 203 -14.82 -1.21 -0.93
CA PRO A 203 -15.12 -2.53 -1.53
C PRO A 203 -15.09 -2.50 -3.06
N ASP A 204 -15.13 -1.33 -3.69
CA ASP A 204 -14.98 -1.17 -5.14
C ASP A 204 -13.51 -1.04 -5.58
N ASP A 205 -12.54 -0.96 -4.67
CA ASP A 205 -11.13 -0.82 -5.02
C ASP A 205 -10.59 -2.17 -5.55
N GLN A 206 -10.31 -2.21 -6.85
CA GLN A 206 -9.95 -3.42 -7.58
C GLN A 206 -8.45 -3.75 -7.53
N LEU A 207 -7.66 -3.03 -6.72
CA LEU A 207 -6.23 -3.29 -6.61
C LEU A 207 -5.92 -4.64 -5.91
N THR A 208 -6.91 -5.23 -5.24
CA THR A 208 -6.85 -6.57 -4.64
C THR A 208 -6.28 -7.62 -5.59
N ALA A 209 -6.66 -7.61 -6.87
CA ALA A 209 -6.14 -8.58 -7.86
C ALA A 209 -4.62 -8.46 -8.06
N VAL A 210 -4.07 -7.24 -7.99
CA VAL A 210 -2.62 -7.01 -8.07
C VAL A 210 -1.93 -7.51 -6.80
N TYR A 211 -2.51 -7.26 -5.62
CA TYR A 211 -1.99 -7.76 -4.35
C TYR A 211 -1.95 -9.29 -4.31
N GLU A 212 -3.03 -9.95 -4.73
CA GLU A 212 -3.10 -11.41 -4.86
C GLU A 212 -2.05 -11.92 -5.85
N GLY A 213 -1.97 -11.31 -7.02
CA GLY A 213 -1.02 -11.64 -8.07
C GLY A 213 0.42 -11.60 -7.57
N LEU A 214 0.82 -10.49 -6.94
CA LEU A 214 2.20 -10.24 -6.53
C LEU A 214 2.60 -11.02 -5.27
N VAL A 215 1.76 -11.01 -4.24
CA VAL A 215 2.11 -11.59 -2.93
C VAL A 215 1.89 -13.11 -2.94
N HIS A 216 0.76 -13.55 -3.48
CA HIS A 216 0.29 -14.92 -3.27
C HIS A 216 0.48 -15.81 -4.48
N TRP A 217 0.15 -15.31 -5.67
CA TRP A 217 -0.01 -16.18 -6.83
C TRP A 217 1.26 -16.36 -7.67
N ALA A 218 1.89 -15.28 -8.11
CA ALA A 218 2.93 -15.31 -9.14
C ALA A 218 4.26 -15.90 -8.66
N ASP A 219 4.95 -16.59 -9.55
CA ASP A 219 6.33 -17.02 -9.40
C ASP A 219 7.29 -16.06 -10.12
N VAL A 220 6.87 -15.64 -11.33
CA VAL A 220 7.54 -14.66 -12.17
C VAL A 220 6.56 -13.51 -12.46
N VAL A 221 7.03 -12.27 -12.36
CA VAL A 221 6.27 -11.08 -12.70
C VAL A 221 6.96 -10.33 -13.84
N LEU A 222 6.23 -10.07 -14.92
CA LEU A 222 6.65 -9.22 -16.02
C LEU A 222 5.89 -7.90 -15.98
N ILE A 223 6.61 -6.78 -16.02
CA ILE A 223 6.00 -5.44 -15.95
C ILE A 223 6.36 -4.66 -17.19
N GLY A 224 5.33 -4.24 -17.94
CA GLY A 224 5.49 -3.35 -19.09
C GLY A 224 5.07 -1.93 -18.76
N THR A 225 5.96 -0.98 -19.05
CA THR A 225 5.65 0.44 -18.92
C THR A 225 6.06 1.24 -20.15
N PRO A 226 5.20 2.16 -20.62
CA PRO A 226 5.67 3.22 -21.49
C PRO A 226 6.56 4.21 -20.71
N ILE A 227 7.49 4.86 -21.40
CA ILE A 227 8.19 6.05 -20.89
C ILE A 227 7.30 7.27 -21.14
N ARG A 228 7.05 8.06 -20.08
CA ARG A 228 6.30 9.32 -20.12
C ARG A 228 7.10 10.37 -19.34
N TRP A 229 7.51 11.44 -20.02
CA TRP A 229 8.32 12.49 -19.39
C TRP A 229 9.56 11.92 -18.67
N GLY A 230 10.27 11.01 -19.33
CA GLY A 230 11.44 10.33 -18.78
C GLY A 230 11.15 9.38 -17.60
N ASN A 231 9.90 9.12 -17.25
CA ASN A 231 9.53 8.27 -16.13
C ASN A 231 8.69 7.07 -16.59
N ALA A 232 8.47 6.10 -15.70
CA ALA A 232 7.44 5.10 -15.91
C ALA A 232 6.04 5.75 -16.00
N SER A 233 5.04 4.99 -16.43
CA SER A 233 3.68 5.49 -16.61
C SER A 233 3.06 5.99 -15.30
N SER A 234 2.10 6.91 -15.40
CA SER A 234 1.35 7.37 -14.22
C SER A 234 0.60 6.24 -13.52
N LEU A 235 0.08 5.24 -14.26
CA LEU A 235 -0.57 4.07 -13.67
C LEU A 235 0.42 3.17 -12.92
N TYR A 236 1.67 3.05 -13.41
CA TYR A 236 2.73 2.38 -12.66
C TYR A 236 2.94 3.05 -11.30
N TYR A 237 3.10 4.37 -11.24
CA TYR A 237 3.28 5.09 -9.97
C TYR A 237 2.05 5.00 -9.06
N LYS A 238 0.85 5.13 -9.62
CA LYS A 238 -0.41 4.97 -8.87
C LYS A 238 -0.51 3.59 -8.18
N MET A 239 -0.07 2.52 -8.85
CA MET A 239 0.04 1.19 -8.26
C MET A 239 1.19 1.12 -7.25
N LEU A 240 2.38 1.58 -7.63
CA LEU A 240 3.61 1.51 -6.82
C LEU A 240 3.42 2.18 -5.45
N GLU A 241 2.82 3.36 -5.40
CA GLU A 241 2.55 4.08 -4.15
C GLU A 241 1.63 3.28 -3.20
N ARG A 242 0.71 2.49 -3.77
CA ARG A 242 -0.19 1.60 -3.03
C ARG A 242 0.50 0.30 -2.60
N LEU A 243 1.63 -0.09 -3.20
CA LEU A 243 2.45 -1.23 -2.77
C LEU A 243 3.35 -0.90 -1.57
N ASN A 244 3.42 0.37 -1.13
CA ASN A 244 4.09 0.75 0.12
C ASN A 244 3.59 -0.04 1.34
N CYS A 245 2.32 -0.47 1.35
CA CYS A 245 1.81 -1.34 2.42
C CYS A 245 2.54 -2.68 2.51
N VAL A 246 2.97 -3.23 1.37
CA VAL A 246 3.74 -4.47 1.27
C VAL A 246 5.17 -4.23 1.73
N GLN A 247 5.83 -3.20 1.17
CA GLN A 247 7.19 -2.83 1.55
C GLN A 247 7.30 -2.57 3.06
N ASN A 248 6.35 -1.82 3.62
CA ASN A 248 6.37 -1.44 5.02
C ASN A 248 6.21 -2.64 5.96
N GLN A 249 5.61 -3.77 5.55
CA GLN A 249 5.57 -4.96 6.41
C GLN A 249 6.97 -5.41 6.80
N VAL A 250 7.93 -5.27 5.89
CA VAL A 250 9.34 -5.57 6.15
C VAL A 250 9.88 -4.61 7.21
N THR A 251 9.64 -3.31 7.05
CA THR A 251 10.21 -2.27 7.92
C THR A 251 9.58 -2.22 9.31
N ILE A 252 8.25 -2.33 9.41
CA ILE A 252 7.49 -2.03 10.63
C ILE A 252 6.96 -3.28 11.35
N GLN A 253 6.89 -4.42 10.68
CA GLN A 253 6.39 -5.69 11.23
C GLN A 253 7.40 -6.83 11.14
N ASP A 254 8.60 -6.58 10.60
CA ASP A 254 9.63 -7.61 10.33
C ASP A 254 9.09 -8.80 9.52
N LYS A 255 8.14 -8.51 8.61
CA LYS A 255 7.43 -9.51 7.82
C LYS A 255 7.68 -9.27 6.33
N VAL A 256 8.41 -10.18 5.72
CA VAL A 256 8.64 -10.16 4.26
C VAL A 256 7.53 -10.95 3.58
N LEU A 257 6.68 -10.25 2.83
CA LEU A 257 5.54 -10.83 2.13
C LEU A 257 5.92 -11.47 0.78
N ILE A 258 6.95 -10.96 0.12
CA ILE A 258 7.39 -11.42 -1.19
C ILE A 258 8.79 -12.02 -1.04
N ARG A 259 8.92 -13.31 -1.35
CA ARG A 259 10.18 -14.06 -1.31
C ARG A 259 10.23 -15.03 -2.47
N ASN A 260 11.43 -15.30 -2.96
CA ASN A 260 11.68 -16.35 -3.96
C ASN A 260 10.88 -16.14 -5.26
N LYS A 261 10.54 -14.89 -5.59
CA LYS A 261 9.82 -14.49 -6.81
C LYS A 261 10.73 -13.67 -7.70
N VAL A 262 10.62 -13.87 -9.01
CA VAL A 262 11.44 -13.19 -10.01
C VAL A 262 10.65 -12.06 -10.66
N ALA A 263 11.27 -10.90 -10.86
CA ALA A 263 10.70 -9.80 -11.65
C ALA A 263 11.56 -9.49 -12.88
N ALA A 264 10.91 -9.10 -13.99
CA ALA A 264 11.57 -8.62 -15.19
C ALA A 264 10.72 -7.53 -15.89
N PHE A 265 11.36 -6.69 -16.69
CA PHE A 265 10.76 -5.42 -17.12
C PHE A 265 10.83 -5.20 -18.63
N ILE A 266 9.78 -4.60 -19.18
CA ILE A 266 9.70 -4.16 -20.57
C ILE A 266 9.46 -2.65 -20.57
N ILE A 267 10.43 -1.88 -21.06
CA ILE A 267 10.39 -0.42 -21.01
C ILE A 267 10.41 0.12 -22.44
N THR A 268 9.31 0.78 -22.86
CA THR A 268 9.22 1.30 -24.24
C THR A 268 8.91 2.79 -24.24
N GLY A 269 9.63 3.59 -25.00
CA GLY A 269 9.38 5.03 -25.13
C GLY A 269 9.51 5.47 -26.58
N GLY A 270 8.82 6.54 -26.93
CA GLY A 270 9.21 7.31 -28.12
C GLY A 270 10.50 8.08 -27.83
N GLN A 271 10.50 8.80 -26.71
CA GLN A 271 11.66 9.52 -26.17
C GLN A 271 12.47 8.68 -25.19
N ASP A 272 13.74 9.05 -25.01
CA ASP A 272 14.69 8.35 -24.14
C ASP A 272 14.58 8.71 -22.66
N ASN A 273 14.86 7.71 -21.80
CA ASN A 273 15.33 7.79 -20.41
C ASN A 273 15.39 6.37 -19.81
N ILE A 274 15.71 5.34 -20.62
CA ILE A 274 15.49 3.94 -20.27
C ILE A 274 16.19 3.55 -18.96
N GLN A 275 17.47 3.94 -18.81
CA GLN A 275 18.29 3.55 -17.67
C GLN A 275 17.78 4.15 -16.36
N ALA A 276 17.30 5.39 -16.36
CA ALA A 276 16.74 6.01 -15.16
C ALA A 276 15.43 5.32 -14.75
N VAL A 277 14.56 5.00 -15.72
CA VAL A 277 13.32 4.25 -15.47
C VAL A 277 13.64 2.86 -14.91
N ALA A 278 14.55 2.12 -15.55
CA ALA A 278 14.96 0.80 -15.10
C ALA A 278 15.57 0.84 -13.70
N GLY A 279 16.45 1.81 -13.41
CA GLY A 279 17.05 2.00 -12.09
C GLY A 279 16.01 2.21 -11.00
N ALA A 280 15.04 3.11 -11.22
CA ALA A 280 13.96 3.35 -10.26
C ALA A 280 13.07 2.10 -10.04
N MET A 281 12.79 1.35 -11.10
CA MET A 281 12.03 0.09 -11.01
C MET A 281 12.83 -0.96 -10.22
N PHE A 282 14.11 -1.16 -10.49
CA PHE A 282 14.94 -2.13 -9.76
C PHE A 282 15.02 -1.82 -8.28
N THR A 283 15.24 -0.55 -7.91
CA THR A 283 15.29 -0.14 -6.50
C THR A 283 14.00 -0.52 -5.79
N PHE A 284 12.84 -0.14 -6.34
CA PHE A 284 11.57 -0.39 -5.67
C PHE A 284 11.23 -1.88 -5.57
N TRP A 285 11.40 -2.63 -6.66
CA TRP A 285 11.02 -4.05 -6.71
C TRP A 285 11.97 -4.93 -5.89
N ALA A 286 13.25 -4.58 -5.79
CA ALA A 286 14.18 -5.22 -4.87
C ALA A 286 13.78 -5.01 -3.41
N GLU A 287 13.37 -3.79 -3.06
CA GLU A 287 12.89 -3.44 -1.72
C GLU A 287 11.58 -4.15 -1.33
N LEU A 288 10.77 -4.57 -2.30
CA LEU A 288 9.63 -5.46 -2.05
C LEU A 288 10.04 -6.90 -1.74
N GLY A 289 11.21 -7.35 -2.19
CA GLY A 289 11.72 -8.71 -2.02
C GLY A 289 11.79 -9.55 -3.30
N PHE A 290 11.57 -8.95 -4.48
CA PHE A 290 11.81 -9.63 -5.76
C PHE A 290 13.31 -9.74 -6.05
N VAL A 291 13.67 -10.78 -6.80
CA VAL A 291 15.01 -10.94 -7.37
C VAL A 291 14.95 -10.88 -8.89
N PHE A 292 16.10 -10.62 -9.51
CA PHE A 292 16.19 -10.29 -10.94
C PHE A 292 17.07 -11.31 -11.67
N PRO A 293 16.67 -11.81 -12.86
CA PRO A 293 17.53 -12.65 -13.66
C PRO A 293 18.67 -11.81 -14.27
N PRO A 294 19.77 -12.42 -14.75
CA PRO A 294 20.78 -11.71 -15.54
C PRO A 294 20.12 -11.02 -16.73
N PHE A 295 20.39 -9.72 -16.97
CA PHE A 295 19.72 -8.87 -17.97
C PHE A 295 18.21 -8.68 -17.73
N PRO A 296 17.77 -8.13 -16.59
CA PRO A 296 16.38 -8.22 -16.13
C PRO A 296 15.37 -7.35 -16.87
N PHE A 297 15.76 -6.69 -17.96
CA PHE A 297 14.84 -5.90 -18.75
C PHE A 297 15.23 -5.90 -20.23
N ILE A 298 14.24 -5.66 -21.07
CA ILE A 298 14.45 -5.23 -22.46
C ILE A 298 13.84 -3.84 -22.62
N ALA A 299 14.35 -3.08 -23.58
CA ALA A 299 13.85 -1.73 -23.78
C ALA A 299 13.93 -1.28 -25.24
N HIS A 300 13.08 -0.31 -25.58
CA HIS A 300 13.09 0.39 -26.85
C HIS A 300 12.86 1.88 -26.64
N SER A 301 13.67 2.71 -27.30
CA SER A 301 13.50 4.15 -27.42
C SER A 301 13.99 4.58 -28.80
N ARG A 302 13.46 5.70 -29.34
CA ARG A 302 14.01 6.31 -30.55
C ARG A 302 15.13 7.32 -30.28
N GLY A 303 15.37 7.67 -29.02
CA GLY A 303 16.32 8.72 -28.64
C GLY A 303 15.64 10.04 -28.26
N TRP A 304 16.41 10.96 -27.70
CA TRP A 304 15.93 12.29 -27.30
C TRP A 304 15.61 13.19 -28.51
N ASP A 305 16.39 13.05 -29.58
CA ASP A 305 16.37 13.86 -30.79
C ASP A 305 15.37 13.37 -31.87
N ALA A 306 14.69 12.26 -31.61
CA ALA A 306 13.67 11.76 -32.52
C ALA A 306 12.42 12.65 -32.49
N GLU A 307 12.08 13.25 -33.63
CA GLU A 307 10.86 14.08 -33.81
C GLU A 307 9.78 13.39 -34.66
N ASP A 308 10.01 12.13 -35.06
CA ASP A 308 9.15 11.34 -35.95
C ASP A 308 8.41 10.20 -35.22
N MET A 309 7.80 10.53 -34.09
CA MET A 309 7.19 9.58 -33.14
C MET A 309 6.18 8.59 -33.75
N GLN A 310 5.57 8.91 -34.88
CA GLN A 310 4.74 7.99 -35.67
C GLN A 310 5.48 6.70 -36.06
N ASN A 311 6.81 6.75 -36.20
CA ASN A 311 7.64 5.60 -36.57
C ASN A 311 7.96 4.68 -35.38
N ASN A 312 7.81 5.12 -34.13
CA ASN A 312 8.01 4.29 -32.93
C ASN A 312 7.13 3.02 -32.99
N VAL A 313 5.83 3.23 -33.20
CA VAL A 313 4.85 2.14 -33.32
C VAL A 313 5.21 1.22 -34.49
N ARG A 314 5.60 1.80 -35.63
CA ARG A 314 5.95 1.02 -36.83
C ARG A 314 7.19 0.15 -36.60
N GLN A 315 8.22 0.68 -35.94
CA GLN A 315 9.44 -0.08 -35.63
C GLN A 315 9.15 -1.25 -34.69
N VAL A 316 8.41 -1.02 -33.60
CA VAL A 316 8.08 -2.09 -32.66
C VAL A 316 7.24 -3.17 -33.34
N LYS A 317 6.24 -2.80 -34.14
CA LYS A 317 5.40 -3.75 -34.88
C LYS A 317 6.17 -4.66 -35.83
N MET A 318 7.21 -4.14 -36.47
CA MET A 318 7.95 -4.84 -37.52
C MET A 318 9.26 -5.46 -37.01
N SER A 319 9.56 -5.36 -35.71
CA SER A 319 10.83 -5.81 -35.16
C SER A 319 10.74 -7.24 -34.63
N ASP A 320 11.22 -8.20 -35.43
CA ASP A 320 11.42 -9.56 -34.96
C ASP A 320 12.43 -9.60 -33.80
N THR A 321 13.44 -8.73 -33.80
CA THR A 321 14.42 -8.60 -32.71
C THR A 321 13.77 -8.25 -31.36
N LEU A 322 12.83 -7.28 -31.32
CA LEU A 322 12.16 -6.93 -30.06
C LEU A 322 11.21 -8.04 -29.60
N LYS A 323 10.59 -8.76 -30.53
CA LYS A 323 9.78 -9.94 -30.24
C LYS A 323 10.63 -11.08 -29.67
N GLU A 324 11.74 -11.41 -30.30
CA GLU A 324 12.71 -12.41 -29.81
C GLU A 324 13.24 -12.03 -28.43
N ALA A 325 13.61 -10.76 -28.23
CA ALA A 325 14.05 -10.25 -26.94
C ALA A 325 12.98 -10.41 -25.84
N ALA A 326 11.69 -10.27 -26.17
CA ALA A 326 10.60 -10.51 -25.22
C ALA A 326 10.45 -11.99 -24.85
N TYR A 327 10.65 -12.90 -25.80
CA TYR A 327 10.70 -14.33 -25.52
C TYR A 327 11.90 -14.71 -24.63
N GLU A 328 13.09 -14.23 -24.99
CA GLU A 328 14.33 -14.49 -24.24
C GLU A 328 14.29 -13.90 -22.82
N LEU A 329 13.69 -12.72 -22.64
CA LEU A 329 13.49 -12.11 -21.32
C LEU A 329 12.68 -13.04 -20.41
N LEU A 330 11.58 -13.58 -20.92
CA LEU A 330 10.77 -14.50 -20.15
C LEU A 330 11.51 -15.81 -19.87
N ASP A 331 12.16 -16.40 -20.88
CA ASP A 331 12.86 -17.67 -20.70
C ASP A 331 13.91 -17.56 -19.59
N ARG A 332 14.71 -16.48 -19.59
CA ARG A 332 15.65 -16.19 -18.51
C ARG A 332 14.98 -16.02 -17.15
N ALA A 333 13.83 -15.36 -17.09
CA ALA A 333 13.10 -15.18 -15.84
C ALA A 333 12.57 -16.50 -15.27
N LEU A 334 12.01 -17.37 -16.12
CA LEU A 334 11.54 -18.71 -15.74
C LEU A 334 12.67 -19.65 -15.35
N ASP A 335 13.76 -19.65 -16.10
CA ASP A 335 14.92 -20.49 -15.82
C ASP A 335 15.57 -20.08 -14.49
N PHE A 336 15.69 -18.77 -14.25
CA PHE A 336 16.20 -18.24 -12.98
C PHE A 336 15.27 -18.56 -11.81
N TRP A 337 13.95 -18.39 -11.97
CA TRP A 337 12.98 -18.79 -10.96
C TRP A 337 13.07 -20.30 -10.66
N THR A 338 13.26 -21.15 -11.68
CA THR A 338 13.37 -22.61 -11.49
C THR A 338 14.57 -22.98 -10.61
N ILE A 339 15.67 -22.25 -10.74
CA ILE A 339 16.85 -22.41 -9.86
C ILE A 339 16.48 -21.98 -8.43
N ILE A 340 15.84 -20.81 -8.27
CA ILE A 340 15.41 -20.31 -6.96
C ILE A 340 14.43 -21.28 -6.29
N ASP A 341 13.42 -21.78 -6.99
CA ASP A 341 12.40 -22.68 -6.43
C ASP A 341 13.02 -24.01 -5.97
N ARG A 342 14.02 -24.52 -6.71
CA ARG A 342 14.79 -25.71 -6.32
C ARG A 342 15.57 -25.51 -5.02
N HIS A 343 16.09 -24.31 -4.80
CA HIS A 343 16.94 -23.97 -3.66
C HIS A 343 16.23 -23.08 -2.61
N LYS A 344 14.91 -22.92 -2.68
CA LYS A 344 14.17 -21.96 -1.84
C LYS A 344 14.31 -22.20 -0.34
N ALA A 345 14.48 -23.46 0.08
CA ALA A 345 14.72 -23.81 1.47
C ALA A 345 16.04 -23.20 2.01
N GLU A 346 17.04 -22.97 1.14
CA GLU A 346 18.29 -22.31 1.51
C GLU A 346 18.12 -20.79 1.67
N MET A 347 17.13 -20.22 0.96
CA MET A 347 16.76 -18.80 0.99
C MET A 347 15.70 -18.47 2.06
N ASP A 348 14.93 -19.45 2.51
CA ASP A 348 13.90 -19.34 3.55
C ASP A 348 14.49 -19.26 4.97
N LYS A 349 15.56 -18.47 5.12
CA LYS A 349 16.15 -18.12 6.42
C LYS A 349 15.54 -16.80 6.91
N PRO A 350 15.53 -16.53 8.23
CA PRO A 350 15.23 -15.21 8.74
C PRO A 350 16.12 -14.18 8.04
N MET A 351 15.52 -13.14 7.47
CA MET A 351 16.29 -12.04 6.90
C MET A 351 16.86 -11.21 8.05
N GLU A 352 18.18 -11.11 8.16
CA GLU A 352 18.81 -10.19 9.10
C GLU A 352 18.41 -8.74 8.77
N ARG A 353 18.14 -7.93 9.79
CA ARG A 353 17.71 -6.52 9.63
C ARG A 353 18.83 -5.60 9.09
N ALA A 354 20.03 -6.13 8.85
CA ALA A 354 21.21 -5.37 8.48
C ALA A 354 21.04 -4.66 7.12
N GLY A 355 21.24 -3.33 7.10
CA GLY A 355 21.28 -2.52 5.88
C GLY A 355 19.92 -2.01 5.34
N ARG A 356 18.79 -2.41 5.94
CA ARG A 356 17.49 -1.77 5.66
C ARG A 356 17.39 -0.44 6.42
N LYS A 357 16.28 0.33 6.32
CA LYS A 357 15.96 1.45 7.25
C LYS A 357 16.21 0.97 8.68
N ALA A 358 17.44 1.16 9.14
CA ALA A 358 18.05 0.28 10.12
C ALA A 358 17.33 0.50 11.44
N SER A 359 17.45 -0.48 12.34
CA SER A 359 17.12 -0.38 13.75
C SER A 359 17.02 1.07 14.21
N THR A 360 15.92 1.45 14.85
CA THR A 360 15.78 2.78 15.47
C THR A 360 17.10 3.13 16.10
N LEU A 361 17.77 4.14 15.54
CA LEU A 361 18.89 4.73 16.24
C LEU A 361 18.28 5.16 17.59
N PRO A 362 18.92 4.83 18.71
CA PRO A 362 18.46 5.33 19.99
C PRO A 362 18.26 6.83 19.85
N GLU A 363 17.14 7.33 20.36
CA GLU A 363 16.92 8.77 20.37
C GLU A 363 18.11 9.41 21.12
N PRO A 364 18.57 10.61 20.75
CA PRO A 364 19.73 11.23 21.39
C PRO A 364 19.67 11.24 22.92
N GLU A 365 18.45 11.34 23.47
CA GLU A 365 18.13 11.29 24.89
C GLU A 365 18.38 9.90 25.53
N GLU A 366 18.20 8.82 24.79
CA GLU A 366 18.47 7.44 25.24
C GLU A 366 19.97 7.09 25.22
N ILE A 367 20.78 7.86 24.48
CA ILE A 367 22.24 7.64 24.38
C ILE A 367 22.95 8.14 25.64
N GLU A 368 22.47 9.24 26.26
CA GLU A 368 23.09 9.79 27.47
C GLU A 368 22.96 8.84 28.68
N GLU A 369 21.84 8.11 28.82
CA GLU A 369 21.63 7.12 29.88
C GLU A 369 22.50 5.85 29.71
N MET A 370 22.97 5.56 28.49
CA MET A 370 23.83 4.41 28.22
C MET A 370 25.33 4.68 28.47
N THR A 371 25.68 5.92 28.81
CA THR A 371 27.07 6.36 29.04
C THR A 371 27.42 6.67 30.50
N VAL A 372 26.58 6.29 31.47
CA VAL A 372 26.84 6.43 32.92
C VAL A 372 27.01 5.10 33.61
#